data_AF-A0A016WH90-F1
#
_entry.id   AF-A0A016WH90-F1
#
_cell.length_a   1.000
_cell.length_b   1.000
_cell.length_c   1.000
_cell.angle_alpha   90.00
_cell.angle_beta   90.00
_cell.angle_gamma   90.00
#
_symmetry.space_group_name_H-M   'P 1'
#
loop_
_entity.id
_entity.type
_entity.pdbx_description
1 polymer ?
#
loop_
_entity_poly.entity_id
_entity_poly.type
_entity_poly.pdbx_seq_one_letter_code
_entity_poly.pdbx_strand_id
1 'polypeptide(L)'
;MLLKNASPFAFEYSRIVNSKRHKGRDRVAAFLGRDTRVGVLALVVCFCQQQRTRVLCRSRQPGCPRRGPAPRLQPLEFPVHSIIDDSERHWDCLAERGSGTAGGEAVMRSRAQMTFDETEEALSRFRVSRELGFLTRCDMSKMHEYYRPWIDLCDNMVELIRKNQVQQAVLQLPLLTTDKLVTYEDWRTAHLLLVTMASGYLWSGNPKEAPFVLPRSISQPLTAVSEQLGIRPVICHASACLANWHLIDNNQPFSPDNLQLNAFTFLNSRGNHWFFVVTAQIEKDFAPCIYEIVRAVCFSIRGKLHYVDSALSSIVTCLNNASATMKRMNEHLSPKEFYHELRPFLWGYNEGSLKQNGIIFEGMEDMGHLKYGGGSAAQSSTIQLIDAFLKVEHTGAEKDFLIEQREYMPREHRQLLEWVEASTPVGKSTPGREQALEALRAFRCTHLNTVAQYILTQIEHPSSTTGTGGTPFMQFLKNVRADTE
;
A
#
# COMPACT_ATOMS: atom_id res chain seq x y z
N MET A 1 30.17 -28.48 44.62
CA MET A 1 30.93 -28.17 43.39
C MET A 1 31.27 -29.49 42.72
N LEU A 2 31.11 -29.59 41.38
CA LEU A 2 31.52 -30.71 40.50
C LEU A 2 30.97 -32.13 40.79
N LEU A 3 30.20 -32.66 39.81
CA LEU A 3 30.40 -33.93 39.06
C LEU A 3 29.09 -34.22 38.28
N LYS A 4 28.96 -33.72 37.05
CA LYS A 4 29.30 -34.40 35.77
C LYS A 4 28.48 -35.66 35.44
N ASN A 5 27.42 -35.41 34.66
CA ASN A 5 26.93 -36.12 33.47
C ASN A 5 26.78 -37.66 33.47
N ALA A 6 25.59 -38.11 33.07
CA ALA A 6 25.34 -39.47 32.57
C ALA A 6 24.37 -39.45 31.37
N SER A 7 24.73 -40.17 30.30
CA SER A 7 23.90 -41.20 29.61
C SER A 7 22.51 -40.88 28.97
N PRO A 8 21.94 -41.76 28.10
CA PRO A 8 22.58 -42.48 26.96
C PRO A 8 21.60 -42.91 25.79
N PHE A 9 22.08 -43.79 24.87
CA PHE A 9 21.37 -44.74 23.95
C PHE A 9 20.33 -44.17 22.93
N ALA A 10 20.07 -44.76 21.73
CA ALA A 10 20.82 -45.67 20.85
C ALA A 10 20.17 -45.85 19.44
N PHE A 11 20.78 -46.70 18.60
CA PHE A 11 20.37 -47.16 17.26
C PHE A 11 19.10 -48.04 17.24
N GLU A 12 18.44 -48.10 16.05
CA GLU A 12 17.83 -49.26 15.34
C GLU A 12 16.78 -48.74 14.31
N TYR A 13 16.45 -49.35 13.15
CA TYR A 13 17.15 -50.29 12.24
C TYR A 13 16.50 -50.19 10.83
N SER A 14 17.16 -50.68 9.76
CA SER A 14 16.67 -50.55 8.36
C SER A 14 16.32 -51.89 7.67
N ARG A 15 15.20 -51.93 6.92
CA ARG A 15 14.73 -52.94 5.91
C ARG A 15 13.43 -52.36 5.27
N ILE A 16 12.94 -52.61 4.05
CA ILE A 16 13.21 -53.53 2.90
C ILE A 16 12.48 -52.90 1.66
N VAL A 17 12.72 -53.11 0.35
CA VAL A 17 13.86 -53.53 -0.51
C VAL A 17 13.45 -53.38 -2.00
N ASN A 18 14.41 -53.26 -2.95
CA ASN A 18 14.25 -53.34 -4.44
C ASN A 18 13.52 -52.15 -5.16
N SER A 19 13.73 -51.85 -6.47
CA SER A 19 14.46 -52.59 -7.53
C SER A 19 15.08 -51.74 -8.68
N LYS A 20 16.30 -52.12 -9.11
CA LYS A 20 16.87 -52.19 -10.49
C LYS A 20 16.91 -51.00 -11.50
N ARG A 21 18.18 -50.60 -11.79
CA ARG A 21 18.88 -50.53 -13.12
C ARG A 21 18.72 -49.33 -14.10
N HIS A 22 19.90 -49.03 -14.73
CA HIS A 22 20.15 -48.46 -16.08
C HIS A 22 19.97 -46.92 -16.28
N LYS A 23 20.71 -46.22 -17.17
CA LYS A 23 22.04 -46.41 -17.84
C LYS A 23 22.44 -45.09 -18.56
N GLY A 24 23.74 -44.84 -18.79
CA GLY A 24 24.27 -43.67 -19.56
C GLY A 24 24.69 -42.50 -18.67
N ARG A 25 25.74 -41.69 -18.93
CA ARG A 25 26.35 -41.13 -20.17
C ARG A 25 25.47 -40.05 -20.84
N ASP A 26 25.99 -38.87 -21.25
CA ASP A 26 27.40 -38.50 -21.49
C ASP A 26 27.81 -37.06 -21.04
N ARG A 27 29.08 -36.70 -21.31
CA ARG A 27 29.81 -35.49 -20.87
C ARG A 27 29.47 -34.19 -21.63
N VAL A 28 29.53 -33.05 -20.93
CA VAL A 28 30.19 -31.78 -21.35
C VAL A 28 30.69 -31.10 -20.05
N ALA A 29 31.97 -31.21 -19.69
CA ALA A 29 33.04 -30.22 -19.92
C ALA A 29 32.79 -28.83 -19.29
N ALA A 30 33.69 -28.41 -18.39
CA ALA A 30 33.61 -27.13 -17.69
C ALA A 30 34.28 -25.98 -18.47
N PHE A 31 33.82 -24.76 -18.26
CA PHE A 31 34.54 -23.55 -18.67
C PHE A 31 34.54 -22.51 -17.55
N LEU A 32 35.67 -22.38 -16.85
CA LEU A 32 35.86 -21.38 -15.80
C LEU A 32 36.41 -20.07 -16.41
N GLY A 33 35.51 -19.23 -16.90
CA GLY A 33 35.82 -17.84 -17.23
C GLY A 33 35.81 -16.96 -15.97
N ARG A 34 36.90 -16.25 -15.71
CA ARG A 34 36.90 -15.08 -14.80
C ARG A 34 36.56 -13.82 -15.58
N ASP A 35 36.20 -12.77 -14.84
CA ASP A 35 35.92 -11.41 -15.28
C ASP A 35 34.78 -11.23 -16.29
N THR A 36 33.59 -10.89 -15.76
CA THR A 36 32.99 -9.58 -16.05
C THR A 36 31.92 -9.20 -15.01
N ARG A 37 31.56 -7.91 -14.97
CA ARG A 37 30.55 -7.35 -14.06
C ARG A 37 29.14 -7.79 -14.49
N VAL A 38 28.28 -8.20 -13.54
CA VAL A 38 26.78 -8.13 -13.53
C VAL A 38 26.26 -8.97 -12.34
N GLY A 39 25.09 -8.65 -11.76
CA GLY A 39 24.39 -9.58 -10.83
C GLY A 39 23.63 -9.01 -9.62
N VAL A 40 23.47 -7.69 -9.50
CA VAL A 40 22.63 -7.05 -8.45
C VAL A 40 21.19 -6.83 -8.97
N LEU A 41 20.26 -6.29 -8.14
CA LEU A 41 18.84 -5.89 -8.40
C LEU A 41 17.79 -7.00 -8.03
N ALA A 42 16.90 -6.91 -7.02
CA ALA A 42 16.41 -5.87 -6.06
C ALA A 42 15.28 -4.89 -6.54
N LEU A 43 14.31 -4.38 -5.74
CA LEU A 43 13.61 -4.84 -4.50
C LEU A 43 12.33 -4.00 -3.99
N VAL A 44 11.04 -4.45 -4.10
CA VAL A 44 9.87 -4.16 -3.17
C VAL A 44 8.93 -5.39 -2.87
N VAL A 45 8.28 -5.52 -1.68
CA VAL A 45 7.21 -6.55 -1.35
C VAL A 45 6.28 -6.26 -0.14
N CYS A 46 4.99 -6.70 -0.14
CA CYS A 46 4.36 -7.56 0.91
C CYS A 46 2.92 -8.07 0.57
N PHE A 47 2.36 -9.08 1.27
CA PHE A 47 1.60 -10.16 0.61
C PHE A 47 0.24 -10.70 1.08
N CYS A 48 -0.52 -11.19 0.07
CA CYS A 48 -1.77 -11.96 0.15
C CYS A 48 -1.57 -13.46 0.49
N GLN A 49 -1.04 -13.79 1.67
CA GLN A 49 -0.84 -15.19 2.07
C GLN A 49 -1.98 -15.71 2.97
N GLN A 50 -2.99 -16.33 2.35
CA GLN A 50 -4.12 -17.06 2.97
C GLN A 50 -5.39 -16.26 3.35
N GLN A 51 -5.86 -15.36 2.48
CA GLN A 51 -7.29 -14.97 2.39
C GLN A 51 -8.21 -16.15 1.95
N ARG A 52 -8.18 -17.29 2.66
CA ARG A 52 -9.05 -18.46 2.41
C ARG A 52 -9.44 -19.22 3.68
N THR A 53 -10.35 -18.64 4.46
CA THR A 53 -11.33 -19.42 5.22
C THR A 53 -12.72 -19.17 4.66
N ARG A 54 -13.30 -20.16 3.97
CA ARG A 54 -14.71 -20.09 3.56
C ARG A 54 -15.57 -20.14 4.82
N VAL A 55 -16.23 -19.04 5.16
CA VAL A 55 -17.32 -19.07 6.15
C VAL A 55 -18.48 -19.85 5.52
N LEU A 56 -18.55 -21.14 5.83
CA LEU A 56 -19.70 -21.99 5.52
C LEU A 56 -20.89 -21.50 6.35
N CYS A 57 -21.68 -20.60 5.76
CA CYS A 57 -22.88 -20.05 6.36
C CYS A 57 -23.89 -21.19 6.60
N ARG A 58 -23.91 -21.73 7.83
CA ARG A 58 -24.75 -22.87 8.20
C ARG A 58 -26.22 -22.46 8.23
N SER A 59 -27.00 -23.06 7.32
CA SER A 59 -28.39 -23.48 7.50
C SER A 59 -29.23 -22.71 8.55
N ARG A 60 -30.12 -21.83 8.07
CA ARG A 60 -31.21 -21.24 8.89
C ARG A 60 -32.01 -22.33 9.62
N GLN A 61 -32.37 -22.08 10.88
CA GLN A 61 -33.58 -22.66 11.48
C GLN A 61 -34.73 -21.63 11.44
N PRO A 62 -36.01 -22.06 11.34
CA PRO A 62 -37.15 -21.16 11.22
C PRO A 62 -37.72 -20.78 12.59
N GLY A 63 -37.91 -19.48 12.88
CA GLY A 63 -38.51 -19.07 14.15
C GLY A 63 -38.44 -17.59 14.56
N CYS A 64 -38.60 -16.63 13.65
CA CYS A 64 -38.80 -15.22 14.03
C CYS A 64 -39.62 -14.43 12.97
N PRO A 65 -40.38 -13.40 13.39
CA PRO A 65 -41.36 -12.74 12.53
C PRO A 65 -40.74 -11.81 11.48
N ARG A 66 -41.47 -11.62 10.37
CA ARG A 66 -41.05 -10.77 9.24
C ARG A 66 -41.04 -9.29 9.65
N ARG A 67 -39.89 -8.61 9.53
CA ARG A 67 -39.85 -7.16 9.32
C ARG A 67 -40.11 -6.86 7.83
N GLY A 68 -40.72 -5.71 7.54
CA GLY A 68 -41.08 -5.29 6.18
C GLY A 68 -39.86 -4.95 5.31
N PRO A 69 -40.07 -4.73 3.99
CA PRO A 69 -38.98 -4.35 3.09
C PRO A 69 -38.40 -2.99 3.47
N ALA A 70 -37.07 -2.88 3.46
CA ALA A 70 -36.38 -1.59 3.56
C ALA A 70 -36.68 -0.73 2.31
N PRO A 71 -36.75 0.60 2.43
CA PRO A 71 -36.94 1.48 1.29
C PRO A 71 -35.78 1.35 0.30
N ARG A 72 -36.08 1.46 -1.00
CA ARG A 72 -35.05 1.53 -2.04
C ARG A 72 -34.33 2.87 -1.93
N LEU A 73 -33.02 2.85 -1.70
CA LEU A 73 -32.17 4.00 -2.00
C LEU A 73 -32.21 4.25 -3.51
N GLN A 74 -32.52 5.47 -3.91
CA GLN A 74 -32.36 5.92 -5.30
C GLN A 74 -30.88 6.23 -5.57
N PRO A 75 -30.41 6.16 -6.83
CA PRO A 75 -29.09 6.67 -7.19
C PRO A 75 -28.98 8.17 -6.87
N LEU A 76 -27.83 8.60 -6.39
CA LEU A 76 -27.46 10.01 -6.36
C LEU A 76 -27.07 10.42 -7.78
N GLU A 77 -27.97 11.12 -8.47
CA GLU A 77 -27.62 11.85 -9.69
C GLU A 77 -26.78 13.07 -9.29
N PHE A 78 -25.48 13.05 -9.62
CA PHE A 78 -24.59 14.17 -9.36
C PHE A 78 -24.65 15.19 -10.51
N PRO A 79 -25.10 16.44 -10.28
CA PRO A 79 -25.27 17.44 -11.34
C PRO A 79 -23.93 18.02 -11.81
N VAL A 80 -23.30 17.38 -12.80
CA VAL A 80 -22.08 17.89 -13.46
C VAL A 80 -22.36 19.18 -14.28
N HIS A 81 -23.62 19.44 -14.63
CA HIS A 81 -24.00 20.53 -15.53
C HIS A 81 -24.08 21.93 -14.90
N SER A 82 -24.22 22.06 -13.57
CA SER A 82 -24.54 23.36 -12.93
C SER A 82 -23.37 24.34 -12.79
N ILE A 83 -22.19 24.01 -13.31
CA ILE A 83 -21.01 24.90 -13.34
C ILE A 83 -20.78 25.48 -14.76
N ILE A 84 -21.40 24.91 -15.79
CA ILE A 84 -21.03 25.17 -17.19
C ILE A 84 -21.83 26.34 -17.78
N ASP A 85 -23.16 26.34 -17.60
CA ASP A 85 -24.11 27.18 -18.35
C ASP A 85 -23.99 28.70 -18.07
N ASP A 86 -23.67 29.09 -16.83
CA ASP A 86 -23.50 30.52 -16.47
C ASP A 86 -22.19 31.14 -17.04
N SER A 87 -21.22 30.32 -17.44
CA SER A 87 -19.91 30.81 -17.89
C SER A 87 -19.88 31.17 -19.38
N GLU A 88 -20.57 30.42 -20.25
CA GLU A 88 -20.50 30.60 -21.70
C GLU A 88 -21.33 31.81 -22.17
N ARG A 89 -22.51 32.01 -21.57
CA ARG A 89 -23.47 33.08 -21.93
C ARG A 89 -22.94 34.52 -21.78
N HIS A 90 -21.83 34.73 -21.06
CA HIS A 90 -21.26 36.05 -20.85
C HIS A 90 -20.22 36.46 -21.92
N TRP A 91 -19.68 35.51 -22.69
CA TRP A 91 -18.53 35.77 -23.58
C TRP A 91 -18.86 35.78 -25.08
N ASP A 92 -19.90 35.06 -25.52
CA ASP A 92 -20.31 35.07 -26.94
C ASP A 92 -20.70 36.47 -27.45
N CYS A 93 -21.25 37.33 -26.57
CA CYS A 93 -21.56 38.72 -26.92
C CYS A 93 -20.33 39.64 -27.11
N LEU A 94 -19.11 39.17 -26.83
CA LEU A 94 -17.87 39.96 -26.96
C LEU A 94 -16.96 39.48 -28.10
N ALA A 95 -17.24 38.33 -28.72
CA ALA A 95 -16.40 37.76 -29.78
C ALA A 95 -16.51 38.50 -31.13
N GLU A 96 -17.62 39.19 -31.42
CA GLU A 96 -17.86 39.80 -32.74
C GLU A 96 -17.10 41.11 -33.00
N ARG A 97 -16.36 41.68 -32.04
CA ARG A 97 -15.73 43.02 -32.18
C ARG A 97 -14.31 43.10 -31.63
N GLY A 98 -13.33 42.54 -32.33
CA GLY A 98 -11.91 42.65 -31.91
C GLY A 98 -10.86 42.16 -32.90
N SER A 99 -10.67 42.84 -34.04
CA SER A 99 -9.53 42.57 -34.93
C SER A 99 -8.20 43.12 -34.36
N GLY A 100 -7.42 42.28 -33.66
CA GLY A 100 -6.11 42.69 -33.13
C GLY A 100 -5.24 41.52 -32.67
N THR A 101 -4.01 41.45 -33.18
CA THR A 101 -3.06 40.34 -32.94
C THR A 101 -2.57 40.19 -31.50
N ALA A 102 -2.75 41.21 -30.65
CA ALA A 102 -2.45 41.14 -29.22
C ALA A 102 -3.43 40.25 -28.42
N GLY A 103 -4.65 39.99 -28.94
CA GLY A 103 -5.65 39.19 -28.24
C GLY A 103 -5.26 37.71 -28.09
N GLY A 104 -4.47 37.17 -29.03
CA GLY A 104 -4.10 35.76 -29.06
C GLY A 104 -3.30 35.31 -27.83
N GLU A 105 -2.30 36.09 -27.41
CA GLU A 105 -1.51 35.76 -26.22
C GLU A 105 -2.32 35.89 -24.93
N ALA A 106 -3.14 36.93 -24.81
CA ALA A 106 -3.99 37.13 -23.63
C ALA A 106 -5.01 35.99 -23.45
N VAL A 107 -5.66 35.56 -24.54
CA VAL A 107 -6.60 34.44 -24.55
C VAL A 107 -5.89 33.10 -24.34
N MET A 108 -4.70 32.89 -24.91
CA MET A 108 -3.90 31.70 -24.59
C MET A 108 -3.49 31.65 -23.12
N ARG A 109 -3.14 32.79 -22.52
CA ARG A 109 -2.73 32.90 -21.11
C ARG A 109 -3.89 32.66 -20.14
N SER A 110 -5.07 33.24 -20.41
CA SER A 110 -6.26 32.95 -19.59
C SER A 110 -6.75 31.52 -19.78
N ARG A 111 -6.68 30.96 -20.99
CA ARG A 111 -7.05 29.56 -21.27
C ARG A 111 -6.08 28.55 -20.66
N ALA A 112 -4.79 28.90 -20.57
CA ALA A 112 -3.80 28.14 -19.82
C ALA A 112 -4.05 28.19 -18.32
N GLN A 113 -4.41 29.35 -17.77
CA GLN A 113 -4.80 29.51 -16.36
C GLN A 113 -6.03 28.65 -16.04
N MET A 114 -7.12 28.75 -16.82
CA MET A 114 -8.31 27.91 -16.64
C MET A 114 -8.00 26.40 -16.74
N THR A 115 -6.98 25.97 -17.52
CA THR A 115 -6.55 24.55 -17.51
C THR A 115 -5.76 24.12 -16.29
N PHE A 116 -5.08 25.07 -15.64
CA PHE A 116 -4.34 24.84 -14.40
C PHE A 116 -5.33 24.65 -13.25
N ASP A 117 -6.28 25.60 -13.12
CA ASP A 117 -7.17 25.72 -11.97
C ASP A 117 -8.09 24.48 -11.80
N GLU A 118 -8.71 23.99 -12.88
CA GLU A 118 -9.54 22.77 -12.85
C GLU A 118 -8.74 21.50 -12.45
N THR A 119 -7.45 21.44 -12.78
CA THR A 119 -6.59 20.29 -12.42
C THR A 119 -6.26 20.32 -10.94
N GLU A 120 -5.89 21.49 -10.40
CA GLU A 120 -5.58 21.65 -8.97
C GLU A 120 -6.83 21.50 -8.09
N GLU A 121 -8.02 21.90 -8.56
CA GLU A 121 -9.29 21.63 -7.86
C GLU A 121 -9.53 20.13 -7.71
N ALA A 122 -9.39 19.36 -8.81
CA ALA A 122 -9.54 17.91 -8.78
C ALA A 122 -8.51 17.24 -7.84
N LEU A 123 -7.24 17.65 -7.90
CA LEU A 123 -6.19 17.14 -7.00
C LEU A 123 -6.50 17.45 -5.53
N SER A 124 -6.92 18.69 -5.23
CA SER A 124 -7.32 19.13 -3.89
C SER A 124 -8.48 18.31 -3.34
N ARG A 125 -9.55 18.14 -4.14
CA ARG A 125 -10.72 17.31 -3.83
C ARG A 125 -10.35 15.87 -3.49
N PHE A 126 -9.36 15.30 -4.19
CA PHE A 126 -8.90 13.93 -3.97
C PHE A 126 -7.73 13.79 -2.98
N ARG A 127 -7.36 14.87 -2.26
CA ARG A 127 -6.22 14.93 -1.31
C ARG A 127 -4.86 14.58 -1.92
N VAL A 128 -4.70 14.77 -3.23
CA VAL A 128 -3.46 14.51 -3.96
C VAL A 128 -2.62 15.78 -4.02
N SER A 129 -1.34 15.68 -3.70
CA SER A 129 -0.36 16.73 -3.94
C SER A 129 0.21 16.61 -5.35
N ARG A 130 0.23 17.70 -6.13
CA ARG A 130 0.98 17.77 -7.39
C ARG A 130 2.48 17.46 -7.23
N GLU A 131 3.09 17.90 -6.13
CA GLU A 131 4.50 17.65 -5.83
C GLU A 131 4.73 16.20 -5.36
N LEU A 132 3.84 15.66 -4.53
CA LEU A 132 4.11 14.46 -3.71
C LEU A 132 3.20 13.27 -4.04
N GLY A 133 2.26 13.39 -4.96
CA GLY A 133 1.25 12.36 -5.23
C GLY A 133 0.37 12.13 -4.00
N PHE A 134 0.24 10.87 -3.58
CA PHE A 134 -0.55 10.48 -2.40
C PHE A 134 0.20 10.57 -1.06
N LEU A 135 1.49 10.98 -1.07
CA LEU A 135 2.25 11.24 0.15
C LEU A 135 1.70 12.48 0.88
N THR A 136 1.68 12.42 2.22
CA THR A 136 1.11 13.46 3.07
C THR A 136 2.16 13.94 4.07
N ARG A 137 2.51 15.24 4.04
CA ARG A 137 3.45 15.87 4.98
C ARG A 137 2.82 15.87 6.39
N CYS A 138 3.17 14.89 7.21
CA CYS A 138 2.70 14.76 8.59
C CYS A 138 3.78 15.27 9.54
N ASP A 139 3.42 16.13 10.49
CA ASP A 139 4.36 16.81 11.38
C ASP A 139 3.92 16.67 12.84
N MET A 140 4.57 15.77 13.56
CA MET A 140 4.27 15.47 14.96
C MET A 140 4.52 16.66 15.90
N SER A 141 5.34 17.64 15.51
CA SER A 141 5.58 18.85 16.32
C SER A 141 4.39 19.82 16.33
N LYS A 142 3.45 19.67 15.39
CA LYS A 142 2.21 20.46 15.31
C LYS A 142 1.02 19.81 16.01
N MET A 143 1.11 18.53 16.40
CA MET A 143 0.02 17.86 17.10
C MET A 143 -0.22 18.50 18.48
N HIS A 144 -1.49 18.63 18.86
CA HIS A 144 -1.90 19.16 20.15
C HIS A 144 -1.33 18.34 21.32
N GLU A 145 -0.72 18.99 22.31
CA GLU A 145 0.05 18.39 23.42
C GLU A 145 -0.66 17.23 24.15
N TYR A 146 -2.00 17.30 24.24
CA TYR A 146 -2.87 16.20 24.67
C TYR A 146 -2.51 14.81 24.10
N TYR A 147 -2.01 14.73 22.86
CA TYR A 147 -1.60 13.49 22.20
C TYR A 147 -0.15 13.06 22.46
N ARG A 148 0.62 13.82 23.24
CA ARG A 148 2.02 13.50 23.56
C ARG A 148 2.22 12.07 24.10
N PRO A 149 1.32 11.45 24.90
CA PRO A 149 1.46 10.05 25.32
C PRO A 149 1.54 9.03 24.16
N TRP A 150 0.88 9.29 23.03
CA TRP A 150 0.99 8.45 21.83
C TRP A 150 2.35 8.62 21.14
N ILE A 151 2.86 9.85 21.10
CA ILE A 151 4.16 10.17 20.50
C ILE A 151 5.29 9.59 21.36
N ASP A 152 5.25 9.78 22.69
CA ASP A 152 6.24 9.24 23.63
C ASP A 152 6.37 7.71 23.56
N LEU A 153 5.26 6.98 23.41
CA LEU A 153 5.29 5.51 23.30
C LEU A 153 5.90 5.07 21.96
N CYS A 154 5.61 5.78 20.87
CA CYS A 154 6.22 5.54 19.56
C CYS A 154 7.72 5.88 19.53
N ASP A 155 8.13 7.04 20.09
CA ASP A 155 9.53 7.46 20.19
C ASP A 155 10.37 6.46 21.00
N ASN A 156 9.80 5.87 22.06
CA ASN A 156 10.47 4.89 22.92
C ASN A 156 10.31 3.43 22.45
N MET A 157 9.64 3.17 21.32
CA MET A 157 9.22 1.82 20.90
C MET A 157 10.37 0.81 20.84
N VAL A 158 11.51 1.17 20.25
CA VAL A 158 12.70 0.29 20.14
C VAL A 158 13.24 -0.13 21.52
N GLU A 159 13.27 0.80 22.48
CA GLU A 159 13.76 0.55 23.85
C GLU A 159 12.74 -0.26 24.68
N LEU A 160 11.44 -0.04 24.45
CA LEU A 160 10.36 -0.87 25.01
C LEU A 160 10.40 -2.30 24.46
N ILE A 161 10.69 -2.49 23.17
CA ILE A 161 10.91 -3.82 22.57
C ILE A 161 12.14 -4.49 23.21
N ARG A 162 13.27 -3.79 23.29
CA ARG A 162 14.52 -4.31 23.87
C ARG A 162 14.36 -4.73 25.35
N LYS A 163 13.45 -4.10 26.09
CA LYS A 163 13.11 -4.44 27.48
C LYS A 163 11.95 -5.44 27.63
N ASN A 164 11.29 -5.82 26.52
CA ASN A 164 10.03 -6.59 26.50
C ASN A 164 8.89 -5.93 27.34
N GLN A 165 8.74 -4.61 27.22
CA GLN A 165 7.79 -3.80 28.00
C GLN A 165 6.68 -3.13 27.18
N VAL A 166 6.63 -3.32 25.85
CA VAL A 166 5.63 -2.67 24.97
C VAL A 166 4.20 -2.91 25.45
N GLN A 167 3.86 -4.15 25.80
CA GLN A 167 2.53 -4.51 26.29
C GLN A 167 2.20 -3.84 27.64
N GLN A 168 3.17 -3.73 28.55
CA GLN A 168 2.99 -3.02 29.82
C GLN A 168 2.76 -1.52 29.60
N ALA A 169 3.54 -0.89 28.71
CA ALA A 169 3.41 0.53 28.39
C ALA A 169 2.04 0.86 27.76
N VAL A 170 1.58 0.04 26.82
CA VAL A 170 0.26 0.21 26.17
C VAL A 170 -0.90 0.02 27.15
N LEU A 171 -0.78 -0.93 28.10
CA LEU A 171 -1.78 -1.12 29.16
C LEU A 171 -1.78 0.01 30.22
N GLN A 172 -0.73 0.83 30.26
CA GLN A 172 -0.63 2.04 31.09
C GLN A 172 -0.97 3.33 30.32
N LEU A 173 -1.19 3.25 29.01
CA LEU A 173 -1.51 4.40 28.15
C LEU A 173 -2.92 4.93 28.49
N PRO A 174 -3.08 6.25 28.73
CA PRO A 174 -4.40 6.82 28.97
C PRO A 174 -5.29 6.69 27.72
N LEU A 175 -6.60 6.50 27.92
CA LEU A 175 -7.57 6.66 26.85
C LEU A 175 -7.67 8.14 26.48
N LEU A 176 -7.23 8.48 25.26
CA LEU A 176 -7.35 9.81 24.67
C LEU A 176 -8.47 9.80 23.62
N THR A 177 -9.31 10.84 23.61
CA THR A 177 -10.36 11.02 22.60
C THR A 177 -9.84 11.79 21.38
N THR A 178 -10.58 11.76 20.27
CA THR A 178 -10.18 12.40 19.01
C THR A 178 -10.57 13.88 18.89
N ASP A 179 -11.15 14.47 19.95
CA ASP A 179 -11.75 15.83 19.95
C ASP A 179 -10.75 16.98 19.72
N LYS A 180 -9.44 16.70 19.65
CA LYS A 180 -8.37 17.68 19.39
C LYS A 180 -7.65 17.45 18.05
N LEU A 181 -8.11 16.51 17.21
CA LEU A 181 -7.65 16.34 15.83
C LEU A 181 -8.45 17.26 14.90
N VAL A 182 -7.79 18.17 14.19
CA VAL A 182 -8.47 19.24 13.44
C VAL A 182 -8.20 19.13 11.93
N THR A 183 -6.93 18.98 11.55
CA THR A 183 -6.47 18.90 10.16
C THR A 183 -6.45 17.46 9.65
N TYR A 184 -6.52 17.25 8.34
CA TYR A 184 -6.41 15.90 7.75
C TYR A 184 -5.06 15.25 8.12
N GLU A 185 -4.03 16.08 8.25
CA GLU A 185 -2.68 15.76 8.69
C GLU A 185 -2.66 15.27 10.15
N ASP A 186 -3.43 15.89 11.07
CA ASP A 186 -3.62 15.39 12.44
C ASP A 186 -4.23 14.00 12.44
N TRP A 187 -5.32 13.77 11.69
CA TRP A 187 -5.99 12.48 11.60
C TRP A 187 -5.06 11.39 11.02
N ARG A 188 -4.28 11.71 9.98
CA ARG A 188 -3.31 10.79 9.37
C ARG A 188 -2.12 10.50 10.31
N THR A 189 -1.66 11.48 11.07
CA THR A 189 -0.60 11.30 12.08
C THR A 189 -1.11 10.46 13.26
N ALA A 190 -2.33 10.70 13.74
CA ALA A 190 -2.97 9.90 14.77
C ALA A 190 -3.11 8.43 14.34
N HIS A 191 -3.57 8.15 13.11
CA HIS A 191 -3.66 6.77 12.62
C HIS A 191 -2.28 6.10 12.59
N LEU A 192 -1.25 6.80 12.10
CA LEU A 192 0.12 6.32 12.06
C LEU A 192 0.65 5.96 13.47
N LEU A 193 0.45 6.82 14.47
CA LEU A 193 0.83 6.54 15.86
C LEU A 193 0.04 5.35 16.41
N LEU A 194 -1.29 5.35 16.28
CA LEU A 194 -2.17 4.30 16.82
C LEU A 194 -1.88 2.92 16.21
N VAL A 195 -1.63 2.82 14.90
CA VAL A 195 -1.24 1.55 14.28
C VAL A 195 0.23 1.16 14.55
N THR A 196 1.12 2.12 14.87
CA THR A 196 2.46 1.81 15.39
C THR A 196 2.35 1.12 16.74
N MET A 197 1.56 1.69 17.66
CA MET A 197 1.34 1.11 18.98
C MET A 197 0.60 -0.23 18.92
N ALA A 198 -0.38 -0.39 18.02
CA ALA A 198 -1.08 -1.66 17.81
C ALA A 198 -0.15 -2.76 17.28
N SER A 199 0.67 -2.47 16.26
CA SER A 199 1.67 -3.42 15.75
C SER A 199 2.73 -3.75 16.80
N GLY A 200 3.18 -2.78 17.59
CA GLY A 200 4.09 -3.02 18.70
C GLY A 200 3.49 -3.96 19.75
N TYR A 201 2.28 -3.65 20.24
CA TYR A 201 1.56 -4.42 21.26
C TYR A 201 1.39 -5.91 20.89
N LEU A 202 1.03 -6.18 19.63
CA LEU A 202 0.76 -7.53 19.15
C LEU A 202 2.03 -8.29 18.76
N TRP A 203 2.97 -7.62 18.08
CA TRP A 203 4.03 -8.30 17.32
C TRP A 203 5.45 -8.10 17.87
N SER A 204 5.66 -7.37 18.97
CA SER A 204 6.97 -7.29 19.63
C SER A 204 7.41 -8.57 20.35
N GLY A 205 6.45 -9.43 20.72
CA GLY A 205 6.68 -10.70 21.41
C GLY A 205 6.76 -11.89 20.44
N ASN A 206 6.58 -13.10 20.97
CA ASN A 206 6.38 -14.28 20.11
C ASN A 206 5.03 -14.16 19.36
N PRO A 207 4.99 -14.12 18.02
CA PRO A 207 3.72 -13.94 17.30
C PRO A 207 2.73 -15.11 17.43
N LYS A 208 3.13 -16.24 18.02
CA LYS A 208 2.24 -17.35 18.42
C LYS A 208 1.50 -17.09 19.73
N GLU A 209 1.92 -16.08 20.49
CA GLU A 209 1.42 -15.69 21.81
C GLU A 209 0.83 -14.26 21.80
N ALA A 210 0.63 -13.68 20.61
CA ALA A 210 0.08 -12.33 20.47
C ALA A 210 -1.34 -12.21 21.09
N PRO A 211 -1.64 -11.14 21.86
CA PRO A 211 -2.92 -11.00 22.55
C PRO A 211 -4.14 -10.96 21.63
N PHE A 212 -5.22 -11.63 22.04
CA PHE A 212 -6.49 -11.70 21.31
C PHE A 212 -7.40 -10.46 21.47
N VAL A 213 -6.99 -9.48 22.28
CA VAL A 213 -7.75 -8.25 22.56
C VAL A 213 -6.83 -7.05 22.35
N LEU A 214 -7.27 -6.05 21.60
CA LEU A 214 -6.59 -4.76 21.50
C LEU A 214 -7.10 -3.83 22.62
N PRO A 215 -6.24 -3.31 23.51
CA PRO A 215 -6.65 -2.49 24.64
C PRO A 215 -7.38 -1.22 24.23
N ARG A 216 -8.33 -0.78 25.07
CA ARG A 216 -9.25 0.33 24.78
C ARG A 216 -8.56 1.68 24.54
N SER A 217 -7.39 1.87 25.13
CA SER A 217 -6.52 3.04 24.93
C SER A 217 -6.00 3.19 23.50
N ILE A 218 -6.01 2.10 22.71
CA ILE A 218 -5.73 2.09 21.27
C ILE A 218 -7.01 1.87 20.47
N SER A 219 -7.84 0.86 20.81
CA SER A 219 -8.93 0.41 19.95
C SER A 219 -9.95 1.53 19.66
N GLN A 220 -10.44 2.21 20.71
CA GLN A 220 -11.48 3.23 20.62
C GLN A 220 -11.03 4.44 19.76
N PRO A 221 -9.87 5.08 20.02
CA PRO A 221 -9.38 6.15 19.14
C PRO A 221 -8.98 5.64 17.74
N LEU A 222 -8.43 4.42 17.60
CA LEU A 222 -8.06 3.89 16.29
C LEU A 222 -9.29 3.70 15.39
N THR A 223 -10.39 3.12 15.88
CA THR A 223 -11.63 3.01 15.10
C THR A 223 -12.18 4.40 14.75
N ALA A 224 -12.24 5.34 15.69
CA ALA A 224 -12.75 6.69 15.41
C ALA A 224 -11.93 7.43 14.33
N VAL A 225 -10.60 7.34 14.37
CA VAL A 225 -9.71 7.88 13.34
C VAL A 225 -9.90 7.17 11.99
N SER A 226 -10.06 5.85 12.01
CA SER A 226 -10.31 5.03 10.82
C SER A 226 -11.63 5.34 10.12
N GLU A 227 -12.71 5.51 10.88
CA GLU A 227 -14.02 5.88 10.33
C GLU A 227 -13.97 7.26 9.67
N GLN A 228 -13.33 8.24 10.33
CA GLN A 228 -13.14 9.60 9.80
C GLN A 228 -12.35 9.60 8.49
N LEU A 229 -11.23 8.87 8.42
CA LEU A 229 -10.39 8.74 7.22
C LEU A 229 -10.99 7.80 6.15
N GLY A 230 -11.95 6.95 6.52
CA GLY A 230 -12.48 5.88 5.67
C GLY A 230 -11.45 4.78 5.35
N ILE A 231 -10.62 4.39 6.31
CA ILE A 231 -9.62 3.31 6.19
C ILE A 231 -9.80 2.29 7.32
N ARG A 232 -9.51 1.00 7.09
CA ARG A 232 -9.61 -0.02 8.14
C ARG A 232 -8.67 0.25 9.33
N PRO A 233 -9.09 -0.02 10.58
CA PRO A 233 -8.31 0.21 11.79
C PRO A 233 -7.24 -0.87 11.96
N VAL A 234 -6.19 -0.81 11.14
CA VAL A 234 -5.06 -1.74 11.10
C VAL A 234 -3.88 -1.10 10.36
N ILE A 235 -2.67 -1.65 10.52
CA ILE A 235 -1.50 -1.28 9.73
C ILE A 235 -1.76 -1.38 8.22
N CYS A 236 -1.77 -0.22 7.53
CA CYS A 236 -1.91 -0.08 6.09
C CYS A 236 -0.83 0.82 5.47
N HIS A 237 -0.59 0.67 4.16
CA HIS A 237 0.34 1.49 3.36
C HIS A 237 0.10 3.01 3.49
N ALA A 238 -1.17 3.42 3.58
CA ALA A 238 -1.57 4.83 3.72
C ALA A 238 -1.05 5.52 5.01
N SER A 239 -0.62 4.74 5.99
CA SER A 239 0.01 5.26 7.22
C SER A 239 1.51 4.99 7.21
N ALA A 240 1.93 3.72 7.25
CA ALA A 240 3.34 3.38 7.45
C ALA A 240 4.26 3.73 6.27
N CYS A 241 3.71 4.02 5.08
CA CYS A 241 4.43 4.68 4.00
C CYS A 241 3.96 6.14 3.84
N LEU A 242 2.71 6.35 3.41
CA LEU A 242 2.30 7.65 2.86
C LEU A 242 2.32 8.82 3.85
N ALA A 243 2.21 8.56 5.16
CA ALA A 243 2.26 9.55 6.23
C ALA A 243 3.56 9.48 7.08
N ASN A 244 4.44 8.52 6.80
CA ASN A 244 5.52 8.14 7.70
C ASN A 244 6.89 8.71 7.28
N TRP A 245 6.97 10.01 7.04
CA TRP A 245 8.21 10.66 6.64
C TRP A 245 8.22 12.16 6.98
N HIS A 246 9.44 12.66 7.21
CA HIS A 246 9.81 14.08 7.11
C HIS A 246 11.19 14.19 6.46
N LEU A 247 11.55 15.39 5.97
CA LEU A 247 12.89 15.69 5.47
C LEU A 247 13.84 15.98 6.63
N ILE A 248 15.08 15.51 6.55
CA ILE A 248 16.15 15.79 7.52
C ILE A 248 16.68 17.22 7.31
N ASP A 249 16.99 17.57 6.05
CA ASP A 249 17.22 18.95 5.61
C ASP A 249 16.20 19.33 4.52
N ASN A 250 15.45 20.40 4.77
CA ASN A 250 14.47 20.96 3.83
C ASN A 250 15.11 21.62 2.60
N ASN A 251 16.42 21.89 2.63
CA ASN A 251 17.19 22.41 1.51
C ASN A 251 17.75 21.29 0.59
N GLN A 252 17.69 20.04 1.03
CA GLN A 252 18.11 18.87 0.25
C GLN A 252 16.91 18.23 -0.46
N PRO A 253 17.12 17.51 -1.60
CA PRO A 253 16.03 16.87 -2.32
C PRO A 253 15.33 15.80 -1.48
N PHE A 254 14.09 15.49 -1.85
CA PHE A 254 13.39 14.29 -1.36
C PHE A 254 14.15 13.07 -1.88
N SER A 255 14.78 12.32 -0.99
CA SER A 255 15.55 11.10 -1.26
C SER A 255 15.53 10.16 -0.05
N PRO A 256 15.66 8.82 -0.21
CA PRO A 256 15.81 7.89 0.93
C PRO A 256 16.93 8.27 1.91
N ASP A 257 17.94 9.00 1.43
CA ASP A 257 19.10 9.44 2.19
C ASP A 257 18.80 10.69 3.05
N ASN A 258 17.82 11.51 2.66
CA ASN A 258 17.39 12.75 3.32
C ASN A 258 16.01 12.63 4.02
N LEU A 259 15.47 11.43 4.14
CA LEU A 259 14.19 11.19 4.82
C LEU A 259 14.41 10.56 6.20
N GLN A 260 13.56 10.91 7.15
CA GLN A 260 13.45 10.28 8.47
C GLN A 260 11.99 9.88 8.73
N LEU A 261 11.75 8.80 9.49
CA LEU A 261 10.39 8.33 9.80
C LEU A 261 9.75 9.18 10.90
N ASN A 262 8.42 9.22 10.90
CA ASN A 262 7.63 9.75 12.00
C ASN A 262 7.36 8.68 13.07
N ALA A 263 7.10 7.43 12.66
CA ALA A 263 6.88 6.27 13.52
C ALA A 263 7.26 4.95 12.81
N PHE A 264 6.71 3.81 13.21
CA PHE A 264 7.05 2.47 12.67
C PHE A 264 8.53 2.05 12.82
N THR A 265 9.26 2.66 13.76
CA THR A 265 10.63 2.25 14.14
C THR A 265 10.55 1.20 15.24
N PHE A 266 10.70 -0.08 14.87
CA PHE A 266 10.66 -1.22 15.81
C PHE A 266 12.03 -1.87 16.03
N LEU A 267 12.89 -1.85 15.00
CA LEU A 267 14.26 -2.37 15.06
C LEU A 267 15.27 -1.24 15.18
N ASN A 268 16.35 -1.46 15.92
CA ASN A 268 17.52 -0.56 15.92
C ASN A 268 18.41 -0.81 14.68
N SER A 269 17.86 -0.64 13.49
CA SER A 269 18.55 -0.93 12.23
C SER A 269 18.25 0.10 11.13
N ARG A 270 19.21 0.30 10.21
CA ARG A 270 18.97 1.10 9.01
C ARG A 270 17.94 0.43 8.09
N GLY A 271 17.83 -0.91 8.08
CA GLY A 271 16.89 -1.62 7.23
C GLY A 271 15.41 -1.39 7.56
N ASN A 272 15.04 -1.32 8.84
CA ASN A 272 13.69 -0.90 9.26
C ASN A 272 13.36 0.46 8.67
N HIS A 273 14.28 1.42 8.79
CA HIS A 273 14.09 2.76 8.27
C HIS A 273 14.01 2.75 6.73
N TRP A 274 14.95 2.05 6.07
CA TRP A 274 15.13 2.01 4.62
C TRP A 274 13.92 1.46 3.88
N PHE A 275 13.25 0.45 4.45
CA PHE A 275 12.03 -0.14 3.88
C PHE A 275 10.98 0.93 3.56
N PHE A 276 10.69 1.80 4.52
CA PHE A 276 9.64 2.80 4.39
C PHE A 276 10.09 3.99 3.53
N VAL A 277 11.32 4.50 3.67
CA VAL A 277 11.77 5.66 2.87
C VAL A 277 12.04 5.36 1.40
N VAL A 278 12.51 4.15 1.05
CA VAL A 278 12.60 3.74 -0.36
C VAL A 278 11.20 3.57 -0.96
N THR A 279 10.25 3.05 -0.18
CA THR A 279 8.84 2.95 -0.63
C THR A 279 8.19 4.34 -0.77
N ALA A 280 8.52 5.29 0.11
CA ALA A 280 8.09 6.68 0.00
C ALA A 280 8.68 7.37 -1.25
N GLN A 281 9.95 7.11 -1.59
CA GLN A 281 10.55 7.58 -2.84
C GLN A 281 9.81 7.03 -4.07
N ILE A 282 9.42 5.76 -4.06
CA ILE A 282 8.65 5.16 -5.17
C ILE A 282 7.33 5.90 -5.39
N GLU A 283 6.60 6.23 -4.31
CA GLU A 283 5.35 7.02 -4.42
C GLU A 283 5.63 8.47 -4.85
N LYS A 284 6.74 9.06 -4.41
CA LYS A 284 7.21 10.39 -4.86
C LYS A 284 7.57 10.42 -6.35
N ASP A 285 8.13 9.34 -6.88
CA ASP A 285 8.53 9.20 -8.29
C ASP A 285 7.31 9.15 -9.23
N PHE A 286 6.16 8.70 -8.72
CA PHE A 286 4.89 8.66 -9.46
C PHE A 286 4.08 9.97 -9.43
N ALA A 287 4.41 10.93 -8.57
CA ALA A 287 3.68 12.20 -8.48
C ALA A 287 3.42 12.90 -9.85
N PRO A 288 4.37 12.93 -10.81
CA PRO A 288 4.13 13.51 -12.12
C PRO A 288 3.07 12.76 -12.95
N CYS A 289 3.07 11.42 -12.95
CA CYS A 289 2.10 10.67 -13.75
C CYS A 289 0.70 10.69 -13.10
N ILE A 290 0.61 10.77 -11.77
CA ILE A 290 -0.67 11.01 -11.06
C ILE A 290 -1.28 12.35 -11.50
N TYR A 291 -0.48 13.43 -11.51
CA TYR A 291 -0.91 14.75 -11.99
C TYR A 291 -1.38 14.70 -13.45
N GLU A 292 -0.60 14.06 -14.34
CA GLU A 292 -0.96 13.97 -15.75
C GLU A 292 -2.20 13.09 -16.02
N ILE A 293 -2.41 12.02 -15.25
CA ILE A 293 -3.65 11.21 -15.31
C ILE A 293 -4.87 12.07 -14.96
N VAL A 294 -4.82 12.82 -13.85
CA VAL A 294 -5.92 13.71 -13.43
C VAL A 294 -6.18 14.78 -14.50
N ARG A 295 -5.12 15.40 -15.03
CA ARG A 295 -5.21 16.40 -16.11
C ARG A 295 -5.82 15.83 -17.39
N ALA A 296 -5.38 14.64 -17.82
CA ALA A 296 -5.91 13.96 -19.00
C ALA A 296 -7.40 13.61 -18.85
N VAL A 297 -7.84 13.21 -17.66
CA VAL A 297 -9.26 12.94 -17.39
C VAL A 297 -10.08 14.22 -17.36
N CYS A 298 -9.65 15.29 -16.68
CA CYS A 298 -10.37 16.57 -16.64
C CYS A 298 -10.66 17.13 -18.05
N PHE A 299 -9.69 17.05 -18.96
CA PHE A 299 -9.78 17.64 -20.29
C PHE A 299 -10.20 16.70 -21.42
N SER A 300 -10.41 15.41 -21.12
CA SER A 300 -10.88 14.38 -22.06
C SER A 300 -12.15 14.80 -22.80
N ILE A 301 -13.18 15.20 -22.05
CA ILE A 301 -14.52 15.60 -22.51
C ILE A 301 -14.46 16.79 -23.47
N ARG A 302 -13.44 17.65 -23.33
CA ARG A 302 -13.22 18.84 -24.19
C ARG A 302 -12.32 18.54 -25.40
N GLY A 303 -12.10 17.27 -25.74
CA GLY A 303 -11.38 16.83 -26.95
C GLY A 303 -9.87 17.09 -26.94
N LYS A 304 -9.26 17.46 -25.81
CA LYS A 304 -7.84 17.84 -25.72
C LYS A 304 -6.91 16.61 -25.60
N LEU A 305 -6.89 15.79 -26.65
CA LEU A 305 -6.22 14.47 -26.64
C LEU A 305 -4.71 14.51 -26.30
N HIS A 306 -4.01 15.63 -26.54
CA HIS A 306 -2.57 15.77 -26.23
C HIS A 306 -2.21 15.59 -24.74
N TYR A 307 -3.17 15.76 -23.81
CA TYR A 307 -2.94 15.43 -22.40
C TYR A 307 -2.92 13.91 -22.16
N VAL A 308 -3.59 13.11 -22.99
CA VAL A 308 -3.54 11.64 -22.93
C VAL A 308 -2.14 11.17 -23.34
N ASP A 309 -1.58 11.73 -24.41
CA ASP A 309 -0.20 11.46 -24.85
C ASP A 309 0.81 11.86 -23.74
N SER A 310 0.57 12.99 -23.08
CA SER A 310 1.38 13.48 -21.96
C SER A 310 1.33 12.53 -20.76
N ALA A 311 0.14 12.04 -20.40
CA ALA A 311 -0.04 11.07 -19.31
C ALA A 311 0.60 9.71 -19.63
N LEU A 312 0.41 9.18 -20.84
CA LEU A 312 1.00 7.91 -21.25
C LEU A 312 2.54 7.97 -21.26
N SER A 313 3.13 9.06 -21.75
CA SER A 313 4.56 9.32 -21.67
C SER A 313 5.06 9.44 -20.23
N SER A 314 4.34 10.20 -19.39
CA SER A 314 4.66 10.37 -17.96
C SER A 314 4.60 9.05 -17.18
N ILE A 315 3.60 8.20 -17.44
CA ILE A 315 3.47 6.86 -16.87
C ILE A 315 4.73 6.02 -17.17
N VAL A 316 5.21 6.02 -18.42
CA VAL A 316 6.44 5.31 -18.81
C VAL A 316 7.66 5.86 -18.06
N THR A 317 7.83 7.18 -17.97
CA THR A 317 8.95 7.79 -17.24
C THR A 317 8.91 7.44 -15.74
N CYS A 318 7.76 7.60 -15.10
CA CYS A 318 7.59 7.34 -13.67
C CYS A 318 7.75 5.87 -13.31
N LEU A 319 7.23 4.93 -14.12
CA LEU A 319 7.43 3.48 -13.89
C LEU A 319 8.90 3.07 -14.03
N ASN A 320 9.65 3.69 -14.94
CA ASN A 320 11.10 3.46 -15.07
C ASN A 320 11.88 4.03 -13.88
N ASN A 321 11.55 5.25 -13.42
CA ASN A 321 12.18 5.87 -12.24
C ASN A 321 11.87 5.08 -10.96
N ALA A 322 10.60 4.74 -10.73
CA ALA A 322 10.19 3.89 -9.62
C ALA A 322 10.85 2.50 -9.68
N SER A 323 11.06 1.92 -10.88
CA SER A 323 11.84 0.70 -11.07
C SER A 323 13.34 0.87 -10.81
N ALA A 324 13.88 2.10 -10.89
CA ALA A 324 15.25 2.41 -10.51
C ALA A 324 15.36 2.55 -8.97
N THR A 325 14.48 3.34 -8.35
CA THR A 325 14.37 3.50 -6.90
C THR A 325 14.14 2.17 -6.18
N MET A 326 13.27 1.31 -6.71
CA MET A 326 13.03 -0.04 -6.20
C MET A 326 14.31 -0.85 -6.03
N LYS A 327 15.32 -0.64 -6.89
CA LYS A 327 16.59 -1.39 -6.81
C LYS A 327 17.45 -0.97 -5.62
N ARG A 328 17.25 0.23 -5.06
CA ARG A 328 17.99 0.74 -3.89
C ARG A 328 17.68 0.04 -2.57
N MET A 329 16.55 -0.66 -2.49
CA MET A 329 16.09 -1.30 -1.25
C MET A 329 17.07 -2.33 -0.68
N ASN A 330 17.95 -2.94 -1.49
CA ASN A 330 19.00 -3.83 -0.97
C ASN A 330 20.27 -3.12 -0.46
N GLU A 331 20.36 -1.79 -0.55
CA GLU A 331 21.53 -1.03 -0.09
C GLU A 331 21.72 -1.13 1.44
N HIS A 332 20.61 -1.15 2.20
CA HIS A 332 20.63 -1.11 3.67
C HIS A 332 19.64 -2.05 4.37
N LEU A 333 18.85 -2.84 3.64
CA LEU A 333 17.97 -3.87 4.21
C LEU A 333 18.38 -5.24 3.67
N SER A 334 18.32 -6.27 4.52
CA SER A 334 18.59 -7.66 4.11
C SER A 334 17.31 -8.50 3.95
N PRO A 335 17.32 -9.57 3.13
CA PRO A 335 16.19 -10.50 3.02
C PRO A 335 15.75 -11.07 4.36
N LYS A 336 16.73 -11.41 5.20
CA LYS A 336 16.54 -12.03 6.51
C LYS A 336 15.88 -11.06 7.49
N GLU A 337 16.47 -9.88 7.64
CA GLU A 337 15.95 -8.80 8.50
C GLU A 337 14.53 -8.41 8.10
N PHE A 338 14.26 -8.25 6.80
CA PHE A 338 12.91 -8.01 6.32
C PHE A 338 11.96 -9.14 6.72
N TYR A 339 12.28 -10.39 6.38
CA TYR A 339 11.35 -11.51 6.52
C TYR A 339 11.09 -11.92 7.97
N HIS A 340 12.13 -11.96 8.81
CA HIS A 340 12.07 -12.50 10.16
C HIS A 340 11.90 -11.42 11.25
N GLU A 341 12.35 -10.19 11.00
CA GLU A 341 12.48 -9.15 12.06
C GLU A 341 11.50 -7.99 11.81
N LEU A 342 11.43 -7.44 10.58
CA LEU A 342 10.53 -6.31 10.27
C LEU A 342 9.11 -6.74 9.88
N ARG A 343 8.97 -7.76 9.03
CA ARG A 343 7.68 -8.20 8.46
C ARG A 343 6.61 -8.56 9.50
N PRO A 344 6.90 -9.14 10.69
CA PRO A 344 5.89 -9.37 11.73
C PRO A 344 5.13 -8.10 12.13
N PHE A 345 5.80 -6.94 12.23
CA PHE A 345 5.15 -5.67 12.59
C PHE A 345 4.23 -5.12 11.48
N LEU A 346 4.31 -5.67 10.26
CA LEU A 346 3.40 -5.35 9.16
C LEU A 346 2.14 -6.25 9.15
N TRP A 347 2.00 -7.20 10.07
CA TRP A 347 0.88 -8.15 10.10
C TRP A 347 -0.42 -7.53 10.60
N GLY A 348 -1.53 -7.96 10.00
CA GLY A 348 -2.89 -7.65 10.46
C GLY A 348 -3.47 -8.74 11.35
N TYR A 349 -4.74 -8.58 11.71
CA TYR A 349 -5.47 -9.45 12.65
C TYR A 349 -5.88 -10.81 12.06
N ASN A 350 -5.15 -11.29 11.06
CA ASN A 350 -5.34 -12.57 10.38
C ASN A 350 -4.07 -13.44 10.32
N GLU A 351 -2.99 -13.05 11.02
CA GLU A 351 -1.74 -13.81 11.14
C GLU A 351 -1.44 -14.18 12.60
N GLY A 352 -0.31 -14.87 12.85
CA GLY A 352 0.09 -15.30 14.18
C GLY A 352 -0.95 -16.18 14.90
N SER A 353 -1.19 -15.90 16.18
CA SER A 353 -2.28 -16.47 16.98
C SER A 353 -3.69 -16.06 16.48
N LEU A 354 -3.81 -14.89 15.85
CA LEU A 354 -5.09 -14.29 15.46
C LEU A 354 -5.70 -14.94 14.21
N LYS A 355 -4.93 -15.71 13.44
CA LYS A 355 -5.32 -16.35 12.18
C LYS A 355 -6.67 -17.08 12.22
N GLN A 356 -6.91 -17.88 13.27
CA GLN A 356 -8.13 -18.66 13.44
C GLN A 356 -9.33 -17.81 13.83
N ASN A 357 -9.16 -16.82 14.71
CA ASN A 357 -10.27 -16.20 15.45
C ASN A 357 -10.36 -14.67 15.31
N GLY A 358 -9.39 -13.99 14.72
CA GLY A 358 -9.34 -12.52 14.71
C GLY A 358 -8.98 -11.92 16.05
N ILE A 359 -9.06 -10.59 16.13
CA ILE A 359 -8.89 -9.80 17.36
C ILE A 359 -10.25 -9.26 17.85
N ILE A 360 -10.40 -9.08 19.16
CA ILE A 360 -11.49 -8.31 19.76
C ILE A 360 -10.95 -6.90 20.06
N PHE A 361 -11.75 -5.87 19.82
CA PHE A 361 -11.42 -4.50 20.24
C PHE A 361 -12.11 -4.20 21.58
N GLU A 362 -11.32 -3.95 22.63
CA GLU A 362 -11.85 -3.72 23.99
C GLU A 362 -12.76 -2.49 24.02
N GLY A 363 -13.95 -2.64 24.62
CA GLY A 363 -14.96 -1.59 24.71
C GLY A 363 -15.68 -1.29 23.39
N MET A 364 -15.59 -2.20 22.42
CA MET A 364 -16.31 -2.22 21.14
C MET A 364 -16.62 -3.67 20.70
N GLU A 365 -16.94 -4.53 21.66
CA GLU A 365 -17.21 -5.97 21.48
C GLU A 365 -18.35 -6.23 20.46
N ASP A 366 -19.25 -5.27 20.29
CA ASP A 366 -20.32 -5.20 19.28
C ASP A 366 -19.80 -5.39 17.83
N MET A 367 -18.56 -4.96 17.54
CA MET A 367 -17.90 -5.16 16.24
C MET A 367 -17.52 -6.64 16.01
N GLY A 368 -17.51 -7.45 17.06
CA GLY A 368 -17.13 -8.85 17.04
C GLY A 368 -15.63 -9.08 16.76
N HIS A 369 -15.34 -10.23 16.18
CA HIS A 369 -13.98 -10.67 15.89
C HIS A 369 -13.47 -10.14 14.54
N LEU A 370 -12.53 -9.19 14.59
CA LEU A 370 -12.00 -8.49 13.42
C LEU A 370 -10.82 -9.24 12.78
N LYS A 371 -10.83 -9.36 11.46
CA LYS A 371 -9.83 -10.11 10.66
C LYS A 371 -9.33 -9.31 9.46
N TYR A 372 -8.75 -8.14 9.69
CA TYR A 372 -8.16 -7.35 8.63
C TYR A 372 -6.76 -7.87 8.24
N GLY A 373 -6.40 -7.70 6.98
CA GLY A 373 -5.03 -7.92 6.50
C GLY A 373 -4.08 -6.84 7.02
N GLY A 374 -2.77 -7.12 6.93
CA GLY A 374 -1.73 -6.16 7.26
C GLY A 374 -1.34 -5.26 6.08
N GLY A 375 -0.16 -4.63 6.17
CA GLY A 375 0.37 -3.77 5.12
C GLY A 375 0.74 -4.54 3.84
N SER A 376 0.29 -4.04 2.69
CA SER A 376 0.64 -4.61 1.37
C SER A 376 0.81 -3.51 0.32
N ALA A 377 1.77 -3.68 -0.60
CA ALA A 377 1.98 -2.78 -1.72
C ALA A 377 0.75 -2.65 -2.65
N ALA A 378 -0.17 -3.61 -2.64
CA ALA A 378 -1.45 -3.53 -3.37
C ALA A 378 -2.44 -2.48 -2.78
N GLN A 379 -2.12 -1.91 -1.61
CA GLN A 379 -2.80 -0.76 -0.99
C GLN A 379 -2.20 0.58 -1.45
N SER A 380 -1.19 0.57 -2.34
CA SER A 380 -0.81 1.76 -3.12
C SER A 380 -1.94 2.11 -4.08
N SER A 381 -2.53 3.29 -3.91
CA SER A 381 -3.52 3.84 -4.83
C SER A 381 -2.92 4.04 -6.23
N THR A 382 -1.62 4.35 -6.31
CA THR A 382 -0.92 4.72 -7.53
C THR A 382 -0.91 3.65 -8.61
N ILE A 383 -0.64 2.39 -8.24
CA ILE A 383 -0.64 1.30 -9.23
C ILE A 383 -2.05 1.04 -9.76
N GLN A 384 -3.06 1.04 -8.87
CA GLN A 384 -4.46 0.90 -9.29
C GLN A 384 -4.96 2.10 -10.11
N LEU A 385 -4.40 3.30 -9.91
CA LEU A 385 -4.70 4.48 -10.73
C LEU A 385 -4.17 4.33 -12.16
N ILE A 386 -2.98 3.75 -12.32
CA ILE A 386 -2.40 3.44 -13.63
C ILE A 386 -3.20 2.31 -14.31
N ASP A 387 -3.59 1.26 -13.58
CA ASP A 387 -4.49 0.20 -14.11
C ASP A 387 -5.82 0.78 -14.60
N ALA A 388 -6.46 1.63 -13.78
CA ALA A 388 -7.69 2.33 -14.10
C ALA A 388 -7.55 3.18 -15.37
N PHE A 389 -6.50 4.03 -15.43
CA PHE A 389 -6.28 4.90 -16.57
C PHE A 389 -6.00 4.13 -17.86
N LEU A 390 -5.19 3.07 -17.81
CA LEU A 390 -4.83 2.24 -18.97
C LEU A 390 -5.92 1.21 -19.37
N LYS A 391 -6.98 1.08 -18.58
CA LYS A 391 -8.00 0.01 -18.69
C LYS A 391 -7.37 -1.38 -18.70
N VAL A 392 -6.70 -1.71 -17.59
CA VAL A 392 -6.22 -3.06 -17.26
C VAL A 392 -7.37 -3.83 -16.58
N GLU A 393 -7.78 -4.95 -17.15
CA GLU A 393 -8.97 -5.70 -16.71
C GLU A 393 -8.57 -6.90 -15.82
N HIS A 394 -8.34 -6.65 -14.53
CA HIS A 394 -8.16 -7.74 -13.56
C HIS A 394 -9.42 -8.60 -13.42
N THR A 395 -9.25 -9.92 -13.28
CA THR A 395 -10.35 -10.90 -13.17
C THR A 395 -10.23 -11.77 -11.92
N GLY A 396 -11.26 -12.58 -11.62
CA GLY A 396 -11.22 -13.60 -10.58
C GLY A 396 -10.80 -13.11 -9.19
N ALA A 397 -9.98 -13.90 -8.50
CA ALA A 397 -9.56 -13.63 -7.13
C ALA A 397 -8.59 -12.45 -7.02
N GLU A 398 -7.86 -12.17 -8.10
CA GLU A 398 -6.97 -11.02 -8.26
C GLU A 398 -7.76 -9.72 -8.19
N LYS A 399 -8.88 -9.63 -8.93
CA LYS A 399 -9.83 -8.52 -8.85
C LYS A 399 -10.42 -8.36 -7.46
N ASP A 400 -10.95 -9.45 -6.89
CA ASP A 400 -11.57 -9.43 -5.56
C ASP A 400 -10.60 -8.90 -4.49
N PHE A 401 -9.34 -9.35 -4.53
CA PHE A 401 -8.31 -8.89 -3.60
C PHE A 401 -7.90 -7.42 -3.81
N LEU A 402 -7.73 -6.97 -5.06
CA LEU A 402 -7.36 -5.58 -5.37
C LEU A 402 -8.46 -4.60 -4.97
N ILE A 403 -9.74 -4.97 -5.16
CA ILE A 403 -10.88 -4.21 -4.66
C ILE A 403 -10.87 -4.21 -3.12
N GLU A 404 -10.62 -5.35 -2.46
CA GLU A 404 -10.51 -5.37 -0.98
C GLU A 404 -9.40 -4.45 -0.47
N GLN A 405 -8.27 -4.30 -1.21
CA GLN A 405 -7.20 -3.39 -0.81
C GLN A 405 -7.58 -1.91 -0.85
N ARG A 406 -8.65 -1.53 -1.57
CA ARG A 406 -9.16 -0.14 -1.54
C ARG A 406 -9.71 0.24 -0.18
N GLU A 407 -10.17 -0.72 0.64
CA GLU A 407 -10.62 -0.46 2.03
C GLU A 407 -9.49 -0.03 2.99
N TYR A 408 -8.23 -0.08 2.53
CA TYR A 408 -7.04 0.35 3.26
C TYR A 408 -6.44 1.64 2.66
N MET A 409 -7.10 2.22 1.65
CA MET A 409 -6.78 3.51 1.03
C MET A 409 -7.73 4.61 1.54
N PRO A 410 -7.25 5.85 1.78
CA PRO A 410 -8.10 6.97 2.18
C PRO A 410 -9.29 7.16 1.24
N ARG A 411 -10.42 7.58 1.80
CA ARG A 411 -11.70 7.69 1.08
C ARG A 411 -11.58 8.47 -0.22
N GLU A 412 -10.88 9.61 -0.18
CA GLU A 412 -10.65 10.49 -1.32
C GLU A 412 -9.75 9.83 -2.39
N HIS A 413 -8.78 9.01 -1.99
CA HIS A 413 -7.92 8.27 -2.92
C HIS A 413 -8.73 7.18 -3.65
N ARG A 414 -9.67 6.50 -2.97
CA ARG A 414 -10.58 5.54 -3.64
C ARG A 414 -11.49 6.22 -4.65
N GLN A 415 -12.07 7.35 -4.27
CA GLN A 415 -12.97 8.11 -5.14
C GLN A 415 -12.26 8.61 -6.40
N LEU A 416 -10.95 8.90 -6.32
CA LEU A 416 -10.14 9.17 -7.49
C LEU A 416 -10.01 7.94 -8.41
N LEU A 417 -9.78 6.75 -7.87
CA LEU A 417 -9.74 5.51 -8.68
C LEU A 417 -11.08 5.31 -9.40
N GLU A 418 -12.19 5.36 -8.67
CA GLU A 418 -13.55 5.18 -9.19
C GLU A 418 -13.89 6.20 -10.29
N TRP A 419 -13.50 7.47 -10.09
CA TRP A 419 -13.67 8.53 -11.08
C TRP A 419 -12.82 8.32 -12.34
N VAL A 420 -11.54 7.93 -12.19
CA VAL A 420 -10.67 7.64 -13.34
C VAL A 420 -11.14 6.39 -14.09
N GLU A 421 -11.54 5.31 -13.40
CA GLU A 421 -12.12 4.11 -14.02
C GLU A 421 -13.35 4.44 -14.88
N ALA A 422 -14.24 5.30 -14.38
CA ALA A 422 -15.43 5.73 -15.11
C ALA A 422 -15.14 6.70 -16.27
N SER A 423 -14.07 7.50 -16.17
CA SER A 423 -13.87 8.70 -17.01
C SER A 423 -12.63 8.64 -17.91
N THR A 424 -11.80 7.59 -17.86
CA THR A 424 -10.55 7.56 -18.64
C THR A 424 -10.78 7.58 -20.18
N PRO A 425 -10.14 8.51 -20.92
CA PRO A 425 -10.22 8.60 -22.38
C PRO A 425 -9.46 7.49 -23.12
N VAL A 426 -8.62 6.71 -22.43
CA VAL A 426 -7.82 5.66 -23.06
C VAL A 426 -8.72 4.53 -23.58
N GLY A 427 -8.47 4.07 -24.79
CA GLY A 427 -9.06 2.87 -25.38
C GLY A 427 -7.97 1.89 -25.82
N LYS A 428 -8.34 0.66 -26.19
CA LYS A 428 -7.38 -0.38 -26.59
C LYS A 428 -6.51 0.02 -27.79
N SER A 429 -6.98 0.95 -28.62
CA SER A 429 -6.26 1.50 -29.79
C SER A 429 -5.62 2.88 -29.58
N THR A 430 -5.57 3.41 -28.35
CA THR A 430 -4.95 4.72 -28.08
C THR A 430 -3.42 4.64 -28.29
N PRO A 431 -2.82 5.50 -29.13
CA PRO A 431 -1.36 5.58 -29.28
C PRO A 431 -0.66 5.78 -27.93
N GLY A 432 0.50 5.17 -27.73
CA GLY A 432 1.22 5.24 -26.44
C GLY A 432 0.74 4.27 -25.35
N ARG A 433 -0.49 3.71 -25.45
CA ARG A 433 -1.01 2.75 -24.45
C ARG A 433 -0.10 1.53 -24.31
N GLU A 434 0.36 0.97 -25.42
CA GLU A 434 1.17 -0.25 -25.39
C GLU A 434 2.55 -0.02 -24.75
N GLN A 435 3.16 1.15 -24.99
CA GLN A 435 4.40 1.55 -24.35
C GLN A 435 4.22 1.71 -22.82
N ALA A 436 3.09 2.26 -22.39
CA ALA A 436 2.74 2.37 -20.97
C ALA A 436 2.45 1.00 -20.32
N LEU A 437 1.78 0.07 -21.03
CA LEU A 437 1.60 -1.30 -20.57
C LEU A 437 2.93 -2.05 -20.46
N GLU A 438 3.85 -1.92 -21.42
CA GLU A 438 5.15 -2.58 -21.35
C GLU A 438 5.98 -2.04 -20.17
N ALA A 439 5.96 -0.73 -19.93
CA ALA A 439 6.57 -0.16 -18.72
C ALA A 439 5.93 -0.70 -17.43
N LEU A 440 4.61 -0.93 -17.42
CA LEU A 440 3.90 -1.51 -16.27
C LEU A 440 4.22 -2.99 -16.10
N ARG A 441 4.33 -3.78 -17.18
CA ARG A 441 4.80 -5.17 -17.17
C ARG A 441 6.24 -5.26 -16.65
N ALA A 442 7.14 -4.35 -17.06
CA ALA A 442 8.51 -4.27 -16.58
C ALA A 442 8.61 -3.92 -15.09
N PHE A 443 7.84 -2.93 -14.61
CA PHE A 443 7.71 -2.61 -13.19
C PHE A 443 7.18 -3.81 -12.39
N ARG A 444 6.08 -4.43 -12.85
CA ARG A 444 5.50 -5.66 -12.24
C ARG A 444 6.47 -6.84 -12.23
N CYS A 445 7.34 -6.95 -13.24
CA CYS A 445 8.41 -7.95 -13.28
C CYS A 445 9.53 -7.65 -12.25
N THR A 446 9.92 -6.39 -12.07
CA THR A 446 10.90 -5.97 -11.05
C THR A 446 10.35 -6.23 -9.64
N HIS A 447 9.07 -5.92 -9.41
CA HIS A 447 8.34 -6.28 -8.18
C HIS A 447 8.27 -7.80 -7.96
N LEU A 448 8.00 -8.61 -8.99
CA LEU A 448 7.96 -10.07 -8.89
C LEU A 448 9.34 -10.71 -8.64
N ASN A 449 10.40 -10.19 -9.25
CA ASN A 449 11.76 -10.69 -9.05
C ASN A 449 12.26 -10.39 -7.63
N THR A 450 11.91 -9.21 -7.11
CA THR A 450 12.07 -8.90 -5.69
C THR A 450 11.49 -9.99 -4.80
N VAL A 451 10.22 -10.25 -5.06
CA VAL A 451 9.30 -11.01 -4.25
C VAL A 451 9.85 -12.41 -3.96
N ALA A 452 10.54 -12.98 -4.94
CA ALA A 452 11.32 -14.19 -4.77
C ALA A 452 12.50 -13.97 -3.81
N GLN A 453 13.34 -12.96 -4.06
CA GLN A 453 14.55 -12.65 -3.29
C GLN A 453 14.30 -12.44 -1.80
N TYR A 454 13.26 -11.72 -1.38
CA TYR A 454 13.02 -11.39 0.04
C TYR A 454 12.06 -12.31 0.79
N ILE A 455 11.28 -13.14 0.08
CA ILE A 455 10.26 -13.98 0.74
C ILE A 455 10.40 -15.45 0.36
N LEU A 456 10.61 -15.82 -0.92
CA LEU A 456 10.81 -17.24 -1.25
C LEU A 456 12.14 -17.79 -0.74
N THR A 457 13.22 -16.99 -0.72
CA THR A 457 14.53 -17.45 -0.23
C THR A 457 14.58 -17.66 1.29
N GLN A 458 13.62 -17.11 2.04
CA GLN A 458 13.57 -17.13 3.51
C GLN A 458 12.51 -18.11 4.07
N ILE A 459 11.80 -18.84 3.19
CA ILE A 459 10.88 -19.91 3.61
C ILE A 459 11.68 -21.18 3.91
N GLU A 460 11.85 -21.47 5.19
CA GLU A 460 12.31 -22.78 5.66
C GLU A 460 11.31 -23.87 5.25
N HIS A 461 11.81 -24.95 4.67
CA HIS A 461 11.04 -26.10 4.13
C HIS A 461 9.91 -25.73 3.14
N PRO A 462 10.21 -25.44 1.86
CA PRO A 462 9.21 -25.13 0.81
C PRO A 462 8.18 -26.22 0.48
N SER A 463 8.30 -27.42 1.07
CA SER A 463 7.63 -28.66 0.67
C SER A 463 6.69 -29.22 1.74
N SER A 464 5.40 -28.86 1.67
CA SER A 464 4.31 -29.59 2.32
C SER A 464 2.98 -29.53 1.55
N THR A 465 2.71 -28.41 0.87
CA THR A 465 1.53 -28.26 -0.03
C THR A 465 1.79 -27.52 -1.35
N THR A 466 2.99 -26.98 -1.56
CA THR A 466 3.30 -26.12 -2.71
C THR A 466 3.68 -26.93 -3.96
N GLY A 467 2.72 -27.08 -4.88
CA GLY A 467 2.98 -27.61 -6.22
C GLY A 467 3.77 -26.64 -7.13
N THR A 468 4.06 -27.07 -8.35
CA THR A 468 4.94 -26.38 -9.33
C THR A 468 4.53 -24.96 -9.74
N GLY A 469 3.32 -24.49 -9.40
CA GLY A 469 2.91 -23.09 -9.60
C GLY A 469 3.61 -22.08 -8.66
N GLY A 470 4.10 -22.54 -7.50
CA GLY A 470 4.63 -21.68 -6.44
C GLY A 470 3.60 -21.33 -5.35
N THR A 471 3.98 -20.47 -4.40
CA THR A 471 3.08 -20.04 -3.32
C THR A 471 1.87 -19.26 -3.86
N PRO A 472 0.73 -19.19 -3.13
CA PRO A 472 -0.46 -18.48 -3.59
C PRO A 472 -0.19 -17.02 -3.97
N PHE A 473 0.74 -16.38 -3.26
CA PHE A 473 1.15 -15.01 -3.48
C PHE A 473 1.97 -14.81 -4.78
N MET A 474 2.76 -15.83 -5.19
CA MET A 474 3.47 -15.80 -6.47
C MET A 474 2.49 -15.93 -7.63
N GLN A 475 1.45 -16.76 -7.46
CA GLN A 475 0.44 -16.91 -8.48
C GLN A 475 -0.34 -15.61 -8.67
N PHE A 476 -0.76 -14.95 -7.59
CA PHE A 476 -1.38 -13.62 -7.64
C PHE A 476 -0.55 -12.60 -8.44
N LEU A 477 0.77 -12.46 -8.17
CA LEU A 477 1.59 -11.50 -8.93
C LEU A 477 1.90 -11.93 -10.37
N LYS A 478 1.98 -13.24 -10.66
CA LYS A 478 2.05 -13.73 -12.04
C LYS A 478 0.78 -13.37 -12.81
N ASN A 479 -0.38 -13.53 -12.18
CA ASN A 479 -1.69 -13.25 -12.75
C ASN A 479 -1.88 -11.75 -12.96
N VAL A 480 -1.67 -10.90 -11.95
CA VAL A 480 -1.74 -9.43 -12.07
C VAL A 480 -0.79 -8.86 -13.15
N ARG A 481 0.36 -9.52 -13.39
CA ARG A 481 1.25 -9.17 -14.51
C ARG A 481 0.75 -9.69 -15.87
N ALA A 482 0.05 -10.82 -15.92
CA ALA A 482 -0.56 -11.37 -17.13
C ALA A 482 -1.84 -10.62 -17.53
N ASP A 483 -2.62 -10.12 -16.57
CA ASP A 483 -3.78 -9.24 -16.82
C ASP A 483 -3.38 -7.90 -17.49
N THR A 484 -2.07 -7.60 -17.61
CA THR A 484 -1.50 -6.40 -18.23
C THR A 484 -1.26 -6.60 -19.75
N GLU A 485 -2.23 -7.21 -20.43
CA GLU A 485 -2.26 -7.50 -21.88
C GLU A 485 -3.09 -6.46 -22.69
#